data_AF-A0A2N0QTV3-F1
#
_entry.id   AF-A0A2N0QTV3-F1
#
_cell.length_a   1.000
_cell.length_b   1.000
_cell.length_c   1.000
_cell.angle_alpha   90.00
_cell.angle_beta   90.00
_cell.angle_gamma   90.00
#
_symmetry.space_group_name_H-M   'P 1'
#
loop_
_entity.id
_entity.type
_entity.pdbx_description
1 polymer ?
#
loop_
_entity_poly.entity_id
_entity_poly.type
_entity_poly.pdbx_seq_one_letter_code
_entity_poly.pdbx_strand_id
1 'polypeptide(L)'
;MTEQPLGPFPKPESYQPIVQRLKDMIERNNWKDKFERAVHDAYKTGVEDMTNISSLTDYYNFLNYFVLWVPKEDETGAFVYNMLGTMYFVLDQKTVRDFQSPIKPSSYPPPPLTELSKWIVDFAGAMGQFLDTPQSLTEESLQTFYTAENYNVDAYVVPEGGWLGHSFNEFFARKFLPGTRPIDGPSNPAVIVSAADSTFDGSWDINTDSIVYLKGLPWTIGELLADSKYANDFAGGKFMHAFLSPYDYHRQHAPVDGKVLEAKVIPG
;
A
#
# COMPACT_ATOMS: atom_id res chain seq x y z
N MET A 1 -6.13 -2.02 24.50
CA MET A 1 -5.10 -1.00 24.80
C MET A 1 -5.36 0.16 23.86
N THR A 2 -5.21 1.41 24.33
CA THR A 2 -5.45 2.58 23.47
C THR A 2 -4.31 2.69 22.48
N GLU A 3 -4.62 2.88 21.20
CA GLU A 3 -3.63 3.27 20.19
C GLU A 3 -2.87 4.49 20.72
N GLN A 4 -1.57 4.59 20.43
CA GLN A 4 -0.83 5.80 20.74
C GLN A 4 -0.85 6.72 19.52
N PRO A 5 -1.05 8.05 19.71
CA PRO A 5 -1.03 8.97 18.59
C PRO A 5 0.33 8.94 17.89
N LEU A 6 0.32 9.00 16.56
CA LEU A 6 1.56 9.06 15.79
C LEU A 6 2.33 10.36 16.07
N GLY A 7 3.66 10.27 16.17
CA GLY A 7 4.51 11.43 16.44
C GLY A 7 4.53 11.86 17.92
N PRO A 8 4.95 13.11 18.24
CA PRO A 8 5.26 14.21 17.31
C PRO A 8 6.48 13.92 16.43
N PHE A 9 6.45 14.44 15.20
CA PHE A 9 7.52 14.23 14.23
C PHE A 9 8.59 15.34 14.35
N PRO A 10 9.88 14.97 14.35
CA PRO A 10 10.95 15.93 14.55
C PRO A 10 11.01 16.94 13.41
N LYS A 11 11.25 18.21 13.75
CA LYS A 11 11.61 19.22 12.75
C LYS A 11 13.02 18.90 12.23
N PRO A 12 13.20 18.66 10.92
CA PRO A 12 14.52 18.37 10.39
C PRO A 12 15.36 19.64 10.23
N GLU A 13 16.69 19.48 10.19
CA GLU A 13 17.60 20.57 9.78
C GLU A 13 17.41 20.93 8.30
N SER A 14 17.16 19.92 7.46
CA SER A 14 16.82 20.07 6.04
C SER A 14 15.83 18.98 5.62
N TYR A 15 14.94 19.31 4.68
CA TYR A 15 13.98 18.34 4.15
C TYR A 15 14.64 17.39 3.15
N GLN A 16 14.23 16.13 3.17
CA GLN A 16 14.58 15.13 2.17
C GLN A 16 14.19 15.65 0.78
N PRO A 17 14.97 15.35 -0.29
CA PRO A 17 14.74 15.91 -1.62
C PRO A 17 13.30 15.72 -2.12
N ILE A 18 12.69 14.57 -1.85
CA ILE A 18 11.31 14.29 -2.25
C ILE A 18 10.30 15.19 -1.54
N VAL A 19 10.50 15.49 -0.25
CA VAL A 19 9.62 16.39 0.53
C VAL A 19 9.85 17.83 0.11
N GLN A 20 11.11 18.23 -0.14
CA GLN A 20 11.40 19.57 -0.67
C GLN A 20 10.71 19.80 -2.01
N ARG A 21 10.68 18.80 -2.89
CA ARG A 21 9.98 18.87 -4.18
C ARG A 21 8.47 19.10 -4.02
N LEU A 22 7.83 18.54 -2.98
CA LEU A 22 6.42 18.84 -2.68
C LEU A 22 6.26 20.30 -2.25
N LYS A 23 7.12 20.80 -1.37
CA LYS A 23 7.08 22.19 -0.89
C LYS A 23 7.21 23.16 -2.06
N ASP A 24 8.17 22.92 -2.95
CA ASP A 24 8.40 23.75 -4.14
C ASP A 24 7.21 23.69 -5.12
N MET A 25 6.60 22.52 -5.29
CA MET A 25 5.38 22.34 -6.09
C MET A 25 4.21 23.13 -5.50
N ILE A 26 3.98 23.05 -4.19
CA ILE A 26 2.90 23.75 -3.51
C ILE A 26 3.07 25.27 -3.63
N GLU A 27 4.29 25.77 -3.44
CA GLU A 27 4.60 27.19 -3.58
C GLU A 27 4.39 27.67 -5.02
N ARG A 28 5.02 26.98 -6.00
CA ARG A 28 4.94 27.35 -7.43
C ARG A 28 3.50 27.38 -7.96
N ASN A 29 2.64 26.50 -7.48
CA ASN A 29 1.25 26.41 -7.92
C ASN A 29 0.28 27.25 -7.05
N ASN A 30 0.77 28.01 -6.07
CA ASN A 30 -0.06 28.76 -5.10
C ASN A 30 -1.09 27.86 -4.36
N TRP A 31 -0.68 26.65 -3.98
CA TRP A 31 -1.55 25.66 -3.33
C TRP A 31 -1.48 25.69 -1.80
N LYS A 32 -0.69 26.58 -1.21
CA LYS A 32 -0.44 26.63 0.24
C LYS A 32 -1.73 26.62 1.07
N ASP A 33 -2.64 27.55 0.82
CA ASP A 33 -3.92 27.65 1.56
C ASP A 33 -4.79 26.38 1.41
N LYS A 34 -4.68 25.68 0.27
CA LYS A 34 -5.44 24.45 -0.01
C LYS A 34 -4.90 23.28 0.80
N PHE A 35 -3.57 23.17 0.89
CA PHE A 35 -2.90 22.16 1.71
C PHE A 35 -3.01 22.45 3.22
N GLU A 36 -2.91 23.72 3.64
CA GLU A 36 -3.18 24.10 5.03
C GLU A 36 -4.60 23.73 5.44
N ARG A 37 -5.59 23.99 4.57
CA ARG A 37 -6.97 23.56 4.81
C ARG A 37 -7.11 22.03 4.83
N ALA A 38 -6.43 21.31 3.94
CA ALA A 38 -6.46 19.84 3.93
C ALA A 38 -5.97 19.26 5.26
N VAL A 39 -4.80 19.69 5.74
CA VAL A 39 -4.26 19.22 7.03
C VAL A 39 -5.19 19.58 8.18
N HIS A 40 -5.70 20.82 8.19
CA HIS A 40 -6.65 21.25 9.22
C HIS A 40 -7.95 20.42 9.21
N ASP A 41 -8.51 20.14 8.04
CA ASP A 41 -9.76 19.38 7.91
C ASP A 41 -9.54 17.91 8.32
N ALA A 42 -8.40 17.32 7.94
CA ALA A 42 -7.97 16.00 8.41
C ALA A 42 -7.80 15.97 9.95
N TYR A 43 -7.10 16.94 10.54
CA TYR A 43 -6.94 17.08 11.99
C TYR A 43 -8.30 17.20 12.71
N LYS A 44 -9.22 17.98 12.16
CA LYS A 44 -10.56 18.19 12.77
C LYS A 44 -11.46 16.97 12.75
N THR A 45 -11.13 15.92 11.99
CA THR A 45 -11.88 14.67 12.07
C THR A 45 -11.72 13.98 13.43
N GLY A 46 -10.67 14.30 14.18
CA GLY A 46 -10.38 13.69 15.48
C GLY A 46 -9.79 12.28 15.39
N VAL A 47 -9.37 11.83 14.20
CA VAL A 47 -8.60 10.60 14.03
C VAL A 47 -7.30 10.71 14.83
N GLU A 48 -7.01 9.70 15.65
CA GLU A 48 -5.90 9.72 16.62
C GLU A 48 -4.54 9.92 15.96
N ASP A 49 -4.32 9.32 14.79
CA ASP A 49 -3.10 9.46 13.98
C ASP A 49 -2.77 10.91 13.58
N MET A 50 -3.79 11.77 13.47
CA MET A 50 -3.62 13.18 13.11
C MET A 50 -3.30 14.07 14.31
N THR A 51 -3.33 13.56 15.55
CA THR A 51 -3.20 14.36 16.78
C THR A 51 -1.99 15.31 16.77
N ASN A 52 -0.85 14.86 16.21
CA ASN A 52 0.38 15.64 16.13
C ASN A 52 0.65 16.24 14.74
N ILE A 53 -0.33 16.21 13.83
CA ILE A 53 -0.24 16.76 12.47
C ILE A 53 -1.36 17.79 12.30
N SER A 54 -1.17 18.97 12.87
CA SER A 54 -2.20 20.03 12.92
C SER A 54 -1.97 21.19 11.94
N SER A 55 -0.77 21.25 11.36
CA SER A 55 -0.36 22.29 10.41
C SER A 55 0.37 21.72 9.21
N LEU A 56 0.45 22.49 8.12
CA LEU A 56 1.20 22.09 6.93
C LEU A 56 2.70 21.85 7.23
N THR A 57 3.26 22.57 8.21
CA THR A 57 4.62 22.33 8.68
C THR A 57 4.75 20.97 9.36
N ASP A 58 3.79 20.59 10.21
CA ASP A 58 3.78 19.28 10.87
C ASP A 58 3.65 18.16 9.83
N TYR A 59 2.82 18.36 8.81
CA TYR A 59 2.68 17.40 7.72
C TYR A 59 3.98 17.24 6.93
N TYR A 60 4.71 18.31 6.64
CA TYR A 60 6.04 18.20 6.05
C TYR A 60 7.03 17.45 6.95
N ASN A 61 6.98 17.68 8.27
CA ASN A 61 7.85 16.97 9.21
C ASN A 61 7.51 15.47 9.28
N PHE A 62 6.22 15.13 9.27
CA PHE A 62 5.74 13.76 9.14
C PHE A 62 6.28 13.11 7.87
N LEU A 63 6.01 13.69 6.69
CA LEU A 63 6.47 13.13 5.41
C LEU A 63 8.01 12.96 5.36
N ASN A 64 8.73 13.88 5.98
CA ASN A 64 10.19 13.84 6.06
C ASN A 64 10.72 12.72 6.93
N TYR A 65 10.06 12.48 8.06
CA TYR A 65 10.33 11.32 8.90
C TYR A 65 9.93 10.03 8.16
N PHE A 66 8.75 10.03 7.54
CA PHE A 66 8.13 8.85 6.95
C PHE A 66 8.90 8.26 5.78
N VAL A 67 9.48 9.09 4.90
CA VAL A 67 10.24 8.57 3.75
C VAL A 67 11.48 7.76 4.14
N LEU A 68 12.08 8.02 5.31
CA LEU A 68 13.21 7.26 5.86
C LEU A 68 12.83 6.54 7.16
N TRP A 69 11.54 6.22 7.32
CA TRP A 69 11.04 5.60 8.54
C TRP A 69 11.46 4.13 8.61
N VAL A 70 12.10 3.76 9.71
CA VAL A 70 12.37 2.37 10.09
C VAL A 70 11.06 1.79 10.64
N PRO A 71 10.39 0.85 9.94
CA PRO A 71 9.07 0.40 10.35
C PRO A 71 9.10 -0.25 11.73
N LYS A 72 8.04 -0.04 12.49
CA LYS A 72 7.81 -0.69 13.77
C LYS A 72 6.32 -0.94 13.93
N GLU A 73 5.98 -1.80 14.87
CA GLU A 73 4.62 -2.17 15.17
C GLU A 73 4.30 -1.96 16.65
N ASP A 74 3.03 -2.07 17.01
CA ASP A 74 2.59 -2.18 18.40
C ASP A 74 1.76 -3.45 18.62
N GLU A 75 1.30 -3.67 19.85
CA GLU A 75 0.53 -4.86 20.20
C GLU A 75 -0.84 -4.96 19.48
N THR A 76 -1.33 -3.87 18.87
CA THR A 76 -2.55 -3.89 18.05
C THR A 76 -2.29 -4.44 16.65
N GLY A 77 -1.05 -4.30 16.16
CA GLY A 77 -0.67 -4.71 14.82
C GLY A 77 -1.20 -3.81 13.71
N ALA A 78 -1.61 -2.58 14.05
CA ALA A 78 -2.17 -1.59 13.13
C ALA A 78 -1.26 -0.39 12.88
N PHE A 79 -0.16 -0.22 13.62
CA PHE A 79 0.71 0.95 13.53
C PHE A 79 1.30 1.14 12.13
N VAL A 80 1.74 0.06 11.48
CA VAL A 80 2.24 0.15 10.10
C VAL A 80 1.15 0.62 9.15
N TYR A 81 -0.06 0.07 9.28
CA TYR A 81 -1.21 0.47 8.47
C TYR A 81 -1.56 1.95 8.67
N ASN A 82 -1.60 2.42 9.91
CA ASN A 82 -1.93 3.79 10.28
C ASN A 82 -0.86 4.79 9.77
N MET A 83 0.43 4.46 9.89
CA MET A 83 1.53 5.24 9.32
C MET A 83 1.37 5.42 7.80
N LEU A 84 1.07 4.34 7.08
CA LEU A 84 0.83 4.38 5.63
C LEU A 84 -0.42 5.22 5.31
N GLY A 85 -1.52 5.00 6.03
CA GLY A 85 -2.80 5.67 5.82
C GLY A 85 -2.74 7.19 6.04
N THR A 86 -1.95 7.64 7.02
CA THR A 86 -1.87 9.06 7.43
C THR A 86 -1.45 9.99 6.29
N MET A 87 -0.48 9.57 5.46
CA MET A 87 -0.09 10.33 4.27
C MET A 87 -1.27 10.51 3.31
N TYR A 88 -1.94 9.41 2.98
CA TYR A 88 -3.06 9.44 2.02
C TYR A 88 -4.28 10.16 2.58
N PHE A 89 -4.51 10.11 3.90
CA PHE A 89 -5.65 10.74 4.54
C PHE A 89 -5.65 12.26 4.34
N VAL A 90 -4.49 12.92 4.40
CA VAL A 90 -4.37 14.36 4.10
C VAL A 90 -4.56 14.62 2.59
N LEU A 91 -4.02 13.76 1.74
CA LEU A 91 -4.11 13.92 0.27
C LEU A 91 -5.52 13.65 -0.28
N ASP A 92 -6.34 12.85 0.42
CA ASP A 92 -7.73 12.59 0.06
C ASP A 92 -8.69 13.69 0.51
N GLN A 93 -8.22 14.71 1.23
CA GLN A 93 -9.05 15.84 1.62
C GLN A 93 -9.51 16.65 0.42
N LYS A 94 -10.77 17.09 0.47
CA LYS A 94 -11.49 17.74 -0.64
C LYS A 94 -10.72 18.90 -1.30
N THR A 95 -9.92 19.65 -0.55
CA THR A 95 -9.21 20.83 -1.07
C THR A 95 -8.00 20.51 -1.93
N VAL A 96 -7.48 19.28 -1.86
CA VAL A 96 -6.27 18.84 -2.59
C VAL A 96 -6.49 17.58 -3.43
N ARG A 97 -7.53 16.80 -3.13
CA ARG A 97 -7.86 15.55 -3.85
C ARG A 97 -7.95 15.76 -5.37
N ASP A 98 -8.55 16.86 -5.81
CA ASP A 98 -8.76 17.14 -7.24
C ASP A 98 -7.46 17.59 -7.96
N PHE A 99 -6.33 17.73 -7.26
CA PHE A 99 -5.00 17.93 -7.87
C PHE A 99 -4.37 16.62 -8.32
N GLN A 100 -4.91 15.48 -7.89
CA GLN A 100 -4.46 14.15 -8.28
C GLN A 100 -5.14 13.71 -9.58
N SER A 101 -4.50 12.77 -10.29
CA SER A 101 -5.10 12.09 -11.44
C SER A 101 -6.42 11.43 -11.02
N PRO A 102 -7.50 11.62 -11.78
CA PRO A 102 -8.78 11.03 -11.45
C PRO A 102 -8.77 9.52 -11.71
N ILE A 103 -9.42 8.75 -10.85
CA ILE A 103 -9.68 7.32 -11.08
C ILE A 103 -10.82 7.21 -12.10
N LYS A 104 -10.47 7.05 -13.37
CA LYS A 104 -11.42 6.92 -14.48
C LYS A 104 -11.16 5.60 -15.23
N PRO A 105 -11.97 4.56 -14.98
CA PRO A 105 -11.85 3.27 -15.66
C PRO A 105 -11.82 3.43 -17.19
N SER A 106 -12.68 4.29 -17.74
CA SER A 106 -12.90 4.49 -19.18
C SER A 106 -11.80 5.24 -19.96
N SER A 107 -10.61 5.43 -19.40
CA SER A 107 -9.54 6.21 -20.04
C SER A 107 -8.29 5.37 -20.27
N TYR A 108 -8.36 4.36 -21.14
CA TYR A 108 -7.18 3.62 -21.60
C TYR A 108 -6.75 4.06 -23.02
N PRO A 109 -5.45 4.35 -23.28
CA PRO A 109 -4.37 4.43 -22.29
C PRO A 109 -4.60 5.58 -21.29
N PRO A 110 -4.16 5.43 -20.03
CA PRO A 110 -4.35 6.47 -19.02
C PRO A 110 -3.69 7.77 -19.45
N PRO A 111 -4.34 8.94 -19.17
CA PRO A 111 -3.68 10.22 -19.37
C PRO A 111 -2.42 10.30 -18.49
N PRO A 112 -1.44 11.15 -18.86
CA PRO A 112 -0.28 11.39 -18.00
C PRO A 112 -0.69 11.77 -16.58
N LEU A 113 0.06 11.28 -15.59
CA LEU A 113 -0.19 11.62 -14.20
C LEU A 113 -0.08 13.13 -13.98
N THR A 114 -0.94 13.68 -13.11
CA THR A 114 -0.74 15.04 -12.62
C THR A 114 0.56 15.14 -11.84
N GLU A 115 1.05 16.37 -11.63
CA GLU A 115 2.30 16.59 -10.90
C GLU A 115 2.25 16.00 -9.48
N LEU A 116 1.12 16.15 -8.79
CA LEU A 116 0.93 15.59 -7.45
C LEU A 116 0.88 14.07 -7.46
N SER A 117 0.15 13.44 -8.40
CA SER A 117 0.12 11.98 -8.50
C SER A 117 1.49 11.40 -8.85
N LYS A 118 2.25 12.05 -9.75
CA LYS A 118 3.63 11.66 -10.00
C LYS A 118 4.49 11.78 -8.74
N TRP A 119 4.28 12.82 -7.95
CA TRP A 119 4.99 12.98 -6.69
C TRP A 119 4.68 11.87 -5.68
N ILE A 120 3.41 11.45 -5.57
CA ILE A 120 2.99 10.34 -4.70
C ILE A 120 3.71 9.04 -5.09
N VAL A 121 3.74 8.71 -6.39
CA VAL A 121 4.44 7.51 -6.89
C VAL A 121 5.94 7.58 -6.58
N ASP A 122 6.58 8.71 -6.87
CA ASP A 122 8.00 8.90 -6.61
C ASP A 122 8.31 8.89 -5.09
N PHE A 123 7.38 9.34 -4.23
CA PHE A 123 7.51 9.25 -2.77
C PHE A 123 7.49 7.81 -2.27
N ALA A 124 6.54 7.01 -2.75
CA ALA A 124 6.51 5.58 -2.46
C ALA A 124 7.79 4.88 -2.95
N GLY A 125 8.31 5.26 -4.12
CA GLY A 125 9.58 4.77 -4.63
C GLY A 125 10.78 5.14 -3.76
N ALA A 126 10.85 6.39 -3.28
CA ALA A 126 11.92 6.83 -2.37
C ALA A 126 11.89 6.10 -1.03
N MET A 127 10.68 5.87 -0.47
CA MET A 127 10.50 5.07 0.73
C MET A 127 10.93 3.62 0.49
N GLY A 128 10.51 3.01 -0.63
CA GLY A 128 10.90 1.66 -1.01
C GLY A 128 12.42 1.48 -1.11
N GLN A 129 13.12 2.46 -1.70
CA GLN A 129 14.59 2.46 -1.77
C GLN A 129 15.25 2.45 -0.39
N PHE A 130 14.70 3.17 0.59
CA PHE A 130 15.19 3.10 1.96
C PHE A 130 14.88 1.75 2.60
N LEU A 131 13.68 1.21 2.40
CA LEU A 131 13.24 -0.08 2.92
C LEU A 131 13.99 -1.29 2.31
N ASP A 132 14.73 -1.10 1.22
CA ASP A 132 15.68 -2.05 0.64
C ASP A 132 17.08 -1.99 1.28
N THR A 133 17.30 -1.12 2.27
CA THR A 133 18.60 -1.01 2.97
C THR A 133 18.59 -1.75 4.31
N PRO A 134 19.73 -2.29 4.78
CA PRO A 134 19.82 -2.91 6.11
C PRO A 134 19.45 -1.99 7.27
N GLN A 135 19.58 -0.67 7.10
CA GLN A 135 19.23 0.33 8.11
C GLN A 135 17.72 0.41 8.37
N SER A 136 16.90 -0.11 7.46
CA SER A 136 15.45 -0.14 7.58
C SER A 136 14.90 -1.20 8.54
N LEU A 137 15.74 -2.12 9.02
CA LEU A 137 15.37 -3.15 10.00
C LEU A 137 16.39 -3.18 11.14
N THR A 138 16.06 -2.50 12.23
CA THR A 138 16.87 -2.49 13.46
C THR A 138 16.40 -3.57 14.43
N GLU A 139 17.21 -3.86 15.46
CA GLU A 139 16.81 -4.78 16.54
C GLU A 139 15.52 -4.34 17.25
N GLU A 140 15.41 -3.03 17.55
CA GLU A 140 14.21 -2.47 18.18
C GLU A 140 12.97 -2.64 17.28
N SER A 141 13.12 -2.30 15.99
CA SER A 141 12.09 -2.49 14.97
C SER A 141 11.66 -3.95 14.89
N LEU A 142 12.60 -4.87 14.72
CA LEU A 142 12.34 -6.31 14.60
C LEU A 142 11.60 -6.85 15.83
N GLN A 143 12.02 -6.46 17.03
CA GLN A 143 11.40 -6.90 18.27
C GLN A 143 9.91 -6.51 18.35
N THR A 144 9.53 -5.36 17.81
CA THR A 144 8.11 -4.95 17.80
C THR A 144 7.22 -5.88 16.96
N PHE A 145 7.74 -6.44 15.87
CA PHE A 145 6.99 -7.40 15.06
C PHE A 145 6.86 -8.77 15.73
N TYR A 146 7.84 -9.17 16.55
CA TYR A 146 7.70 -10.36 17.39
C TYR A 146 6.64 -10.20 18.48
N THR A 147 6.43 -8.99 18.99
CA THR A 147 5.38 -8.72 20.00
C THR A 147 3.99 -8.56 19.39
N ALA A 148 3.89 -8.18 18.12
CA ALA A 148 2.62 -8.05 17.41
C ALA A 148 2.12 -9.44 16.98
N GLU A 149 1.24 -10.07 17.79
CA GLU A 149 0.81 -11.46 17.61
C GLU A 149 0.23 -11.76 16.22
N ASN A 150 -0.44 -10.78 15.59
CA ASN A 150 -1.02 -10.91 14.26
C ASN A 150 0.02 -11.09 13.14
N TYR A 151 1.26 -10.63 13.33
CA TYR A 151 2.35 -10.89 12.40
C TYR A 151 2.80 -12.35 12.45
N ASN A 152 2.69 -13.01 13.62
CA ASN A 152 3.04 -14.41 13.86
C ASN A 152 4.44 -14.76 13.31
N VAL A 153 5.45 -13.99 13.70
CA VAL A 153 6.80 -14.05 13.11
C VAL A 153 7.44 -15.45 13.23
N ASP A 154 7.09 -16.21 14.27
CA ASP A 154 7.60 -17.57 14.48
C ASP A 154 7.13 -18.58 13.41
N ALA A 155 6.12 -18.26 12.60
CA ALA A 155 5.66 -19.10 11.51
C ALA A 155 6.55 -19.05 10.25
N TYR A 156 7.56 -18.18 10.21
CA TYR A 156 8.40 -17.95 9.03
C TYR A 156 9.81 -18.49 9.18
N VAL A 157 10.43 -18.74 8.03
CA VAL A 157 11.85 -19.10 7.91
C VAL A 157 12.69 -17.88 8.28
N VAL A 158 13.51 -18.03 9.31
CA VAL A 158 14.54 -17.06 9.68
C VAL A 158 15.77 -17.27 8.79
N PRO A 159 16.34 -16.22 8.18
CA PRO A 159 17.60 -16.33 7.43
C PRO A 159 18.75 -16.89 8.27
N GLU A 160 19.76 -17.47 7.62
CA GLU A 160 20.98 -17.89 8.30
C GLU A 160 21.66 -16.67 8.91
N GLY A 161 21.92 -16.70 10.23
CA GLY A 161 22.46 -15.57 10.97
C GLY A 161 21.41 -14.60 11.54
N GLY A 162 20.11 -14.82 11.29
CA GLY A 162 19.02 -13.98 11.79
C GLY A 162 18.60 -12.88 10.82
N TRP A 163 17.65 -12.04 11.23
CA TRP A 163 17.13 -10.94 10.40
C TRP A 163 18.02 -9.70 10.38
N LEU A 164 18.88 -9.50 11.38
CA LEU A 164 19.75 -8.33 11.43
C LEU A 164 20.77 -8.34 10.29
N GLY A 165 20.88 -7.21 9.59
CA GLY A 165 21.70 -7.07 8.39
C GLY A 165 20.93 -7.28 7.08
N HIS A 166 19.69 -7.78 7.15
CA HIS A 166 18.72 -7.73 6.06
C HIS A 166 17.91 -6.44 6.09
N SER A 167 17.25 -6.15 4.99
CA SER A 167 16.33 -5.03 4.83
C SER A 167 14.92 -5.34 5.34
N PHE A 168 14.14 -4.29 5.62
CA PHE A 168 12.73 -4.46 5.98
C PHE A 168 11.93 -5.10 4.83
N ASN A 169 12.23 -4.79 3.57
CA ASN A 169 11.56 -5.42 2.42
C ASN A 169 11.81 -6.94 2.36
N GLU A 170 13.00 -7.43 2.74
CA GLU A 170 13.25 -8.87 2.87
C GLU A 170 12.42 -9.51 3.99
N PHE A 171 12.28 -8.83 5.13
CA PHE A 171 11.41 -9.27 6.23
C PHE A 171 9.92 -9.23 5.85
N PHE A 172 9.48 -8.19 5.17
CA PHE A 172 8.12 -8.04 4.69
C PHE A 172 7.76 -9.16 3.69
N ALA A 173 8.72 -9.53 2.83
CA ALA A 173 8.64 -10.67 1.92
C ALA A 173 9.13 -12.00 2.55
N ARG A 174 9.02 -12.18 3.87
CA ARG A 174 9.35 -13.44 4.60
C ARG A 174 8.67 -14.68 3.98
N LYS A 175 9.21 -15.86 4.25
CA LYS A 175 8.71 -17.15 3.75
C LYS A 175 8.14 -17.99 4.88
N PHE A 176 6.97 -18.56 4.73
CA PHE A 176 6.45 -19.53 5.70
C PHE A 176 7.37 -20.73 5.86
N LEU A 177 7.40 -21.30 7.08
CA LEU A 177 7.98 -22.61 7.32
C LEU A 177 7.26 -23.67 6.47
N PRO A 178 7.98 -24.66 5.90
CA PRO A 178 7.35 -25.71 5.11
C PRO A 178 6.22 -26.42 5.87
N GLY A 179 5.12 -26.71 5.18
CA GLY A 179 3.97 -27.44 5.74
C GLY A 179 2.96 -26.61 6.54
N THR A 180 3.19 -25.32 6.77
CA THR A 180 2.26 -24.44 7.51
C THR A 180 1.05 -23.96 6.70
N ARG A 181 1.07 -24.17 5.39
CA ARG A 181 -0.02 -23.88 4.44
C ARG A 181 -0.26 -25.11 3.55
N PRO A 182 -0.94 -26.16 4.04
CA PRO A 182 -1.25 -27.32 3.23
C PRO A 182 -2.22 -26.95 2.10
N ILE A 183 -1.94 -27.44 0.90
CA ILE A 183 -2.75 -27.20 -0.30
C ILE A 183 -3.87 -28.25 -0.34
N ASP A 184 -5.12 -27.79 -0.47
CA ASP A 184 -6.26 -28.68 -0.61
C ASP A 184 -6.37 -29.24 -2.04
N GLY A 185 -6.84 -30.49 -2.15
CA GLY A 185 -7.11 -31.15 -3.42
C GLY A 185 -5.98 -31.10 -4.46
N PRO A 186 -4.71 -31.43 -4.14
CA PRO A 186 -3.57 -31.25 -5.07
C PRO A 186 -3.68 -32.05 -6.37
N SER A 187 -4.55 -33.06 -6.42
CA SER A 187 -4.83 -33.86 -7.63
C SER A 187 -6.25 -33.64 -8.18
N ASN A 188 -7.02 -32.69 -7.63
CA ASN A 188 -8.39 -32.41 -8.02
C ASN A 188 -8.49 -31.08 -8.77
N PRO A 189 -8.58 -31.08 -10.11
CA PRO A 189 -8.62 -29.86 -10.91
C PRO A 189 -9.92 -29.05 -10.74
N ALA A 190 -10.91 -29.57 -10.00
CA ALA A 190 -12.13 -28.83 -9.67
C ALA A 190 -11.98 -27.92 -8.43
N VAL A 191 -10.84 -27.98 -7.73
CA VAL A 191 -10.55 -27.15 -6.56
C VAL A 191 -9.71 -25.95 -6.97
N ILE A 192 -10.14 -24.77 -6.58
CA ILE A 192 -9.38 -23.52 -6.68
C ILE A 192 -9.00 -23.14 -5.25
N VAL A 193 -7.70 -23.03 -4.96
CA VAL A 193 -7.23 -22.64 -3.62
C VAL A 193 -7.00 -21.13 -3.53
N SER A 194 -6.92 -20.58 -2.31
CA SER A 194 -6.60 -19.18 -2.11
C SER A 194 -5.19 -18.85 -2.59
N ALA A 195 -5.05 -17.76 -3.37
CA ALA A 195 -3.76 -17.34 -3.92
C ALA A 195 -2.84 -16.66 -2.88
N ALA A 196 -3.39 -16.12 -1.80
CA ALA A 196 -2.65 -15.43 -0.76
C ALA A 196 -3.39 -15.48 0.59
N ASP A 197 -2.64 -15.35 1.68
CA ASP A 197 -3.22 -14.96 2.97
C ASP A 197 -3.74 -13.55 2.82
N SER A 198 -5.06 -13.38 2.96
CA SER A 198 -5.75 -12.13 2.69
C SER A 198 -7.15 -12.16 3.30
N THR A 199 -7.76 -10.99 3.39
CA THR A 199 -9.18 -10.84 3.74
C THR A 199 -10.01 -10.80 2.45
N PHE A 200 -10.97 -11.71 2.31
CA PHE A 200 -11.93 -11.69 1.22
C PHE A 200 -12.83 -10.47 1.33
N ASP A 201 -12.87 -9.65 0.28
CA ASP A 201 -13.67 -8.41 0.23
C ASP A 201 -14.98 -8.64 -0.53
N GLY A 202 -14.94 -9.41 -1.62
CA GLY A 202 -16.16 -9.75 -2.34
C GLY A 202 -15.92 -10.47 -3.67
N SER A 203 -17.03 -10.86 -4.29
CA SER A 203 -17.04 -11.37 -5.65
C SER A 203 -18.23 -10.82 -6.43
N TRP A 204 -18.01 -10.65 -7.73
CA TRP A 204 -18.98 -10.03 -8.64
C TRP A 204 -19.01 -10.80 -9.96
N ASP A 205 -20.19 -10.79 -10.59
CA ASP A 205 -20.34 -11.31 -11.94
C ASP A 205 -19.68 -10.37 -12.95
N ILE A 206 -18.96 -10.97 -13.90
CA ILE A 206 -18.52 -10.27 -15.11
C ILE A 206 -19.61 -10.53 -16.15
N ASN A 207 -20.19 -9.47 -16.72
CA ASN A 207 -21.23 -9.64 -17.73
C ASN A 207 -20.67 -10.15 -19.08
N THR A 208 -21.55 -10.36 -20.05
CA THR A 208 -21.18 -10.85 -21.39
C THR A 208 -20.33 -9.87 -22.21
N ASP A 209 -20.29 -8.60 -21.81
CA ASP A 209 -19.49 -7.56 -22.44
C ASP A 209 -18.14 -7.36 -21.70
N SER A 210 -17.74 -8.31 -20.85
CA SER A 210 -16.54 -8.23 -20.00
C SER A 210 -16.53 -6.99 -19.08
N ILE A 211 -17.65 -6.68 -18.44
CA ILE A 211 -17.79 -5.57 -17.48
C ILE A 211 -18.08 -6.12 -16.08
N VAL A 212 -17.34 -5.64 -15.09
CA VAL A 212 -17.59 -5.86 -13.66
C VAL A 212 -17.98 -4.54 -13.00
N TYR A 213 -19.00 -4.57 -12.14
CA TYR A 213 -19.44 -3.40 -11.37
C TYR A 213 -18.88 -3.46 -9.96
N LEU A 214 -17.85 -2.66 -9.69
CA LEU A 214 -17.10 -2.65 -8.44
C LEU A 214 -16.96 -1.21 -7.92
N LYS A 215 -17.12 -1.04 -6.60
CA LYS A 215 -16.98 0.28 -5.92
C LYS A 215 -17.86 1.38 -6.56
N GLY A 216 -19.05 1.01 -7.02
CA GLY A 216 -20.01 1.93 -7.63
C GLY A 216 -19.66 2.39 -9.06
N LEU A 217 -18.63 1.80 -9.67
CA LEU A 217 -18.19 2.12 -11.03
C LEU A 217 -18.20 0.87 -11.93
N PRO A 218 -18.54 1.01 -13.22
CA PRO A 218 -18.29 -0.04 -14.19
C PRO A 218 -16.80 -0.07 -14.55
N TRP A 219 -16.23 -1.27 -14.57
CA TRP A 219 -14.86 -1.54 -15.02
C TRP A 219 -14.92 -2.57 -16.14
N THR A 220 -14.33 -2.27 -17.29
CA THR A 220 -14.13 -3.31 -18.31
C THR A 220 -12.92 -4.16 -17.91
N ILE A 221 -12.98 -5.47 -18.13
CA ILE A 221 -11.82 -6.35 -17.94
C ILE A 221 -10.67 -5.93 -18.87
N GLY A 222 -11.01 -5.40 -20.05
CA GLY A 222 -10.04 -4.80 -20.97
C GLY A 222 -9.21 -3.72 -20.28
N GLU A 223 -9.82 -2.77 -19.57
CA GLU A 223 -9.07 -1.72 -18.88
C GLU A 223 -8.12 -2.25 -17.80
N LEU A 224 -8.58 -3.26 -17.03
CA LEU A 224 -7.76 -3.91 -15.99
C LEU A 224 -6.56 -4.65 -16.60
N LEU A 225 -6.73 -5.20 -17.81
CA LEU A 225 -5.70 -5.96 -18.53
C LEU A 225 -5.04 -5.16 -19.66
N ALA A 226 -5.30 -3.86 -19.75
CA ALA A 226 -4.82 -2.97 -20.80
C ALA A 226 -5.21 -3.43 -22.23
N ASP A 227 -4.25 -3.67 -23.12
CA ASP A 227 -4.45 -4.12 -24.51
C ASP A 227 -4.33 -5.65 -24.66
N SER A 228 -4.50 -6.40 -23.56
CA SER A 228 -4.42 -7.86 -23.59
C SER A 228 -5.47 -8.46 -24.53
N LYS A 229 -5.01 -9.35 -25.41
CA LYS A 229 -5.88 -10.13 -26.30
C LYS A 229 -6.83 -11.08 -25.56
N TYR A 230 -6.58 -11.33 -24.27
CA TYR A 230 -7.36 -12.24 -23.42
C TYR A 230 -8.53 -11.56 -22.69
N ALA A 231 -8.74 -10.25 -22.85
CA ALA A 231 -9.76 -9.51 -22.09
C ALA A 231 -11.19 -10.06 -22.21
N ASN A 232 -11.53 -10.65 -23.37
CA ASN A 232 -12.85 -11.22 -23.62
C ASN A 232 -13.01 -12.65 -23.08
N ASP A 233 -11.93 -13.33 -22.69
CA ASP A 233 -11.99 -14.70 -22.17
C ASP A 233 -12.65 -14.76 -20.78
N PHE A 234 -12.77 -13.61 -20.11
CA PHE A 234 -13.40 -13.46 -18.80
C PHE A 234 -14.90 -13.12 -18.86
N ALA A 235 -15.47 -12.92 -20.07
CA ALA A 235 -16.88 -12.60 -20.24
C ALA A 235 -17.79 -13.70 -19.65
N GLY A 236 -18.79 -13.30 -18.85
CA GLY A 236 -19.66 -14.24 -18.13
C GLY A 236 -18.99 -14.93 -16.92
N GLY A 237 -17.76 -14.56 -16.59
CA GLY A 237 -16.98 -15.10 -15.49
C GLY A 237 -17.30 -14.48 -14.12
N LYS A 238 -16.36 -14.66 -13.19
CA LYS A 238 -16.40 -14.10 -11.83
C LYS A 238 -15.14 -13.28 -11.58
N PHE A 239 -15.31 -12.13 -10.96
CA PHE A 239 -14.23 -11.32 -10.41
C PHE A 239 -14.22 -11.47 -8.89
N MET A 240 -13.04 -11.64 -8.30
CA MET A 240 -12.85 -11.70 -6.84
C MET A 240 -11.89 -10.59 -6.41
N HIS A 241 -12.22 -9.91 -5.32
CA HIS A 241 -11.34 -8.96 -4.68
C HIS A 241 -10.99 -9.44 -3.27
N ALA A 242 -9.71 -9.35 -2.92
CA ALA A 242 -9.19 -9.66 -1.60
C ALA A 242 -8.09 -8.64 -1.24
N PHE A 243 -7.97 -8.33 0.04
CA PHE A 243 -7.05 -7.33 0.57
C PHE A 243 -5.99 -7.98 1.46
N LEU A 244 -4.72 -7.58 1.27
CA LEU A 244 -3.61 -8.00 2.12
C LEU A 244 -3.26 -6.86 3.07
N SER A 245 -3.48 -7.07 4.36
CA SER A 245 -3.05 -6.18 5.44
C SER A 245 -1.52 -6.22 5.62
N PRO A 246 -0.89 -5.20 6.23
CA PRO A 246 0.57 -5.21 6.44
C PRO A 246 1.13 -6.40 7.23
N TYR A 247 0.32 -7.02 8.09
CA TYR A 247 0.69 -8.21 8.86
C TYR A 247 0.58 -9.53 8.07
N ASP A 248 -0.13 -9.53 6.94
CA ASP A 248 -0.32 -10.73 6.13
C ASP A 248 1.01 -11.20 5.51
N TYR A 249 0.98 -12.39 4.91
CA TYR A 249 2.09 -12.93 4.14
C TYR A 249 2.08 -12.37 2.70
N HIS A 250 3.03 -11.49 2.41
CA HIS A 250 3.10 -10.74 1.14
C HIS A 250 3.80 -11.51 0.01
N ARG A 251 3.46 -12.78 -0.17
CA ARG A 251 3.78 -13.53 -1.39
C ARG A 251 2.53 -14.23 -1.91
N GLN A 252 2.30 -14.09 -3.21
CA GLN A 252 1.19 -14.74 -3.90
C GLN A 252 1.65 -16.05 -4.53
N HIS A 253 0.75 -17.03 -4.51
CA HIS A 253 0.93 -18.36 -5.08
C HIS A 253 -0.14 -18.61 -6.14
N ALA A 254 0.13 -19.51 -7.07
CA ALA A 254 -0.83 -19.87 -8.09
C ALA A 254 -2.02 -20.62 -7.46
N PRO A 255 -3.28 -20.19 -7.66
CA PRO A 255 -4.45 -20.83 -7.07
C PRO A 255 -4.87 -22.13 -7.80
N VAL A 256 -4.30 -22.37 -8.98
CA VAL A 256 -4.52 -23.55 -9.84
C VAL A 256 -3.26 -23.85 -10.65
N ASP A 257 -3.13 -25.09 -11.13
CA ASP A 257 -2.10 -25.44 -12.10
C ASP A 257 -2.37 -24.80 -13.47
N GLY A 258 -1.32 -24.36 -14.14
CA GLY A 258 -1.46 -23.72 -15.45
C GLY A 258 -0.14 -23.32 -16.10
N LYS A 259 -0.26 -22.54 -17.18
CA LYS A 259 0.87 -21.96 -17.91
C LYS A 259 0.73 -20.45 -17.92
N VAL A 260 1.79 -19.74 -17.55
CA VAL A 260 1.85 -18.28 -17.71
C VAL A 260 1.85 -17.94 -19.20
N LEU A 261 0.77 -17.32 -19.68
CA LEU A 261 0.62 -16.90 -21.08
C LEU A 261 1.05 -15.45 -21.31
N GLU A 262 0.86 -14.60 -20.30
CA GLU A 262 1.16 -13.18 -20.34
C GLU A 262 1.49 -12.68 -18.93
N ALA A 263 2.41 -11.73 -18.84
CA ALA A 263 2.69 -10.94 -17.64
C ALA A 263 3.02 -9.52 -18.08
N LYS A 264 2.34 -8.53 -17.49
CA LYS A 264 2.46 -7.13 -17.89
C LYS A 264 2.58 -6.22 -16.67
N VAL A 265 3.48 -5.25 -16.75
CA VAL A 265 3.52 -4.12 -15.83
C VAL A 265 2.67 -3.00 -16.44
N ILE A 266 1.56 -2.68 -15.81
CA ILE A 266 0.68 -1.57 -16.20
C ILE A 266 0.99 -0.39 -15.27
N PRO A 267 1.53 0.73 -15.78
CA PRO A 267 1.78 1.91 -14.96
C PRO A 267 0.47 2.46 -14.38
N GLY A 268 0.46 2.77 -13.09
CA GLY A 268 -0.70 3.28 -12.35
C GLY A 268 -0.29 3.85 -11.00
#